data_AF-A0A021VQG9-F1
#
_entry.id   AF-A0A021VQG9-F1
#
_cell.length_a   1.000
_cell.length_b   1.000
_cell.length_c   1.000
_cell.angle_alpha   90.00
_cell.angle_beta   90.00
_cell.angle_gamma   90.00
#
_symmetry.space_group_name_H-M   'P 1'
#
loop_
_entity.id
_entity.type
_entity.pdbx_description
1 polymer ?
#
loop_
_entity_poly.entity_id
_entity_poly.type
_entity_poly.pdbx_seq_one_letter_code
_entity_poly.pdbx_strand_id
1 'polypeptide(L)'
;MHPSRLVAAVAAWAAGALYVLVGLEVLDVGRSVEPGAEDLLVFGLAAGAAQLVVGLVVLRSRGRAPLLLVVAFETLVVLMYVAVASVRIPAYEVWGVSIKVLELVVVVAALVLATHLEPVRTGAERHVGHGL
;
A
#
# COMPACT_ATOMS: atom_id res chain seq x y z
N MET A 1 -8.02 -19.90 0.27
CA MET A 1 -7.61 -18.47 0.23
C MET A 1 -8.01 -17.92 -1.11
N HIS A 2 -8.65 -16.75 -1.20
CA HIS A 2 -9.01 -16.15 -2.50
C HIS A 2 -7.72 -15.79 -3.26
N PRO A 3 -7.56 -16.14 -4.56
CA PRO A 3 -6.31 -15.94 -5.29
C PRO A 3 -5.86 -14.49 -5.29
N SER A 4 -6.79 -13.53 -5.36
CA SER A 4 -6.46 -12.09 -5.30
C SER A 4 -5.81 -11.65 -3.97
N ARG A 5 -6.06 -12.35 -2.85
CA ARG A 5 -5.38 -12.04 -1.57
C ARG A 5 -3.91 -12.42 -1.63
N LEU A 6 -3.60 -13.57 -2.22
CA LEU A 6 -2.22 -14.01 -2.37
C LEU A 6 -1.47 -13.08 -3.32
N VAL A 7 -2.08 -12.76 -4.47
CA VAL A 7 -1.49 -11.83 -5.45
C VAL A 7 -1.21 -10.47 -4.82
N ALA A 8 -2.18 -9.88 -4.11
CA ALA A 8 -1.99 -8.61 -3.43
C ALA A 8 -0.90 -8.66 -2.35
N ALA A 9 -0.88 -9.72 -1.53
CA ALA A 9 0.12 -9.84 -0.48
C ALA A 9 1.54 -9.99 -1.04
N VAL A 10 1.70 -10.81 -2.08
CA VAL A 10 3.00 -10.99 -2.77
C VAL A 10 3.42 -9.68 -3.44
N ALA A 11 2.51 -8.96 -4.09
CA ALA A 11 2.81 -7.66 -4.69
C ALA A 11 3.25 -6.63 -3.64
N ALA A 12 2.55 -6.53 -2.51
CA ALA A 12 2.93 -5.67 -1.40
C ALA A 12 4.32 -6.03 -0.86
N TRP A 13 4.60 -7.32 -0.62
CA TRP A 13 5.91 -7.74 -0.13
C TRP A 13 7.04 -7.54 -1.14
N ALA A 14 6.76 -7.70 -2.44
CA ALA A 14 7.71 -7.37 -3.49
C ALA A 14 8.01 -5.86 -3.51
N ALA A 15 6.99 -5.00 -3.40
CA ALA A 15 7.17 -3.55 -3.28
C ALA A 15 7.98 -3.20 -2.03
N GLY A 16 7.68 -3.82 -0.89
CA GLY A 16 8.41 -3.65 0.36
C GLY A 16 9.89 -4.07 0.25
N ALA A 17 10.17 -5.18 -0.43
CA ALA A 17 11.55 -5.61 -0.68
C ALA A 17 12.30 -4.59 -1.56
N LEU A 18 11.67 -4.06 -2.60
CA LEU A 18 12.26 -2.99 -3.41
C LEU A 18 12.52 -1.73 -2.58
N TYR A 19 11.60 -1.31 -1.71
CA TYR A 19 11.81 -0.20 -0.80
C TYR A 19 13.02 -0.40 0.13
N VAL A 20 13.21 -1.61 0.68
CA VAL A 20 14.39 -1.92 1.50
C VAL A 20 15.66 -1.83 0.66
N LEU A 21 15.67 -2.37 -0.56
CA LEU A 21 16.83 -2.29 -1.45
C LEU A 21 17.17 -0.85 -1.85
N VAL A 22 16.17 0.02 -2.00
CA VAL A 22 16.37 1.47 -2.19
C VAL A 22 17.02 2.08 -0.96
N GLY A 23 16.53 1.79 0.24
CA GLY A 23 17.11 2.33 1.47
C GLY A 23 18.52 1.82 1.78
N LEU A 24 18.85 0.61 1.33
CA LEU A 24 20.21 0.07 1.37
C LEU A 24 21.11 0.60 0.25
N GLU A 25 20.61 1.53 -0.57
CA GLU A 25 21.30 2.11 -1.72
C GLU A 25 21.76 1.07 -2.77
N VAL A 26 21.13 -0.11 -2.79
CA VAL A 26 21.36 -1.15 -3.80
C VAL A 26 20.68 -0.78 -5.12
N LEU A 27 19.52 -0.12 -5.03
CA LEU A 27 18.77 0.38 -6.18
C LEU A 27 18.83 1.90 -6.23
N ASP A 28 19.32 2.45 -7.35
CA ASP A 28 19.36 3.89 -7.58
C ASP A 28 17.97 4.41 -7.93
N VAL A 29 17.50 5.38 -7.14
CA VAL A 29 16.21 6.04 -7.34
C VAL A 29 16.35 7.52 -7.70
N GLY A 30 17.55 7.95 -8.12
CA GLY A 30 17.81 9.34 -8.46
C GLY A 30 17.90 10.25 -7.24
N ARG A 31 18.18 11.53 -7.51
CA ARG A 31 18.45 12.55 -6.49
C ARG A 31 17.38 13.63 -6.49
N SER A 32 17.05 14.16 -5.32
CA SER A 32 16.23 15.36 -5.18
C SER A 32 17.07 16.60 -5.51
N VAL A 33 16.46 17.59 -6.16
CA VAL A 33 17.13 18.87 -6.49
C VAL A 33 17.14 19.82 -5.29
N GLU A 34 16.27 19.60 -4.31
CA GLU A 34 16.18 20.40 -3.09
C GLU A 34 17.09 19.86 -1.96
N PRO A 35 17.77 20.74 -1.20
CA PRO A 35 18.56 20.34 -0.04
C PRO A 35 17.66 19.90 1.10
N GLY A 36 17.81 18.64 1.50
CA GLY A 36 17.00 18.01 2.54
C GLY A 36 16.99 16.52 2.33
N ALA A 37 18.20 15.91 2.33
CA ALA A 37 18.35 14.47 2.16
C ALA A 37 17.61 13.77 3.31
N GLU A 38 16.39 13.33 3.06
CA GLU A 38 15.77 12.32 3.90
C GLU A 38 16.72 11.11 3.92
N ASP A 39 16.99 10.60 5.12
CA ASP A 39 17.80 9.42 5.32
C ASP A 39 17.16 8.25 4.56
N LEU A 40 17.74 7.90 3.40
CA LEU A 40 17.21 6.89 2.49
C LEU A 40 17.04 5.55 3.19
N LEU A 41 17.92 5.23 4.14
CA LEU A 41 17.85 4.01 4.92
C LEU A 41 16.58 3.99 5.78
N VAL A 42 16.33 5.07 6.51
CA VAL A 42 15.12 5.20 7.35
C VAL A 42 13.86 5.14 6.49
N PHE A 43 13.85 5.88 5.37
CA PHE A 43 12.74 5.86 4.42
C PHE A 43 12.47 4.44 3.88
N GLY A 44 13.50 3.77 3.35
CA GLY A 44 13.36 2.45 2.74
C GLY A 44 12.95 1.37 3.74
N LEU A 45 13.49 1.39 4.95
CA LEU A 45 13.08 0.46 6.02
C LEU A 45 11.65 0.73 6.50
N ALA A 46 11.26 2.00 6.68
CA ALA A 46 9.91 2.35 7.10
C ALA A 46 8.87 1.98 6.03
N ALA A 47 9.13 2.31 4.77
CA ALA A 47 8.27 1.96 3.64
C ALA A 47 8.19 0.42 3.44
N GLY A 48 9.33 -0.27 3.55
CA GLY A 48 9.39 -1.73 3.51
C GLY A 48 8.57 -2.39 4.61
N ALA A 49 8.68 -1.90 5.85
CA ALA A 49 7.90 -2.40 6.98
C ALA A 49 6.39 -2.12 6.79
N ALA A 50 6.02 -0.94 6.30
CA ALA A 50 4.63 -0.61 5.99
C ALA A 50 4.03 -1.58 4.97
N GLN A 51 4.77 -1.89 3.90
CA GLN A 51 4.34 -2.84 2.88
C GLN A 51 4.25 -4.29 3.40
N LEU A 52 5.11 -4.68 4.34
CA LEU A 52 4.96 -5.96 5.04
C LEU A 52 3.64 -6.02 5.82
N VAL A 53 3.30 -4.95 6.54
CA VAL A 53 2.02 -4.81 7.26
C VAL A 53 0.85 -4.85 6.29
N VAL A 54 0.91 -4.15 5.15
CA VAL A 54 -0.13 -4.18 4.11
C VAL A 54 -0.40 -5.61 3.64
N GLY A 55 0.65 -6.36 3.29
CA GLY A 55 0.48 -7.76 2.88
C GLY A 55 -0.17 -8.62 3.97
N LEU A 56 0.21 -8.44 5.24
CA LEU A 56 -0.42 -9.13 6.38
C LEU A 56 -1.90 -8.74 6.54
N VAL A 57 -2.22 -7.45 6.43
CA VAL A 57 -3.60 -6.93 6.52
C VAL A 57 -4.44 -7.52 5.41
N VAL A 58 -3.97 -7.53 4.17
CA VAL A 58 -4.72 -8.10 3.03
C VAL A 58 -4.94 -9.61 3.19
N LEU A 59 -3.97 -10.35 3.73
CA LEU A 59 -4.12 -11.79 3.98
C LEU A 59 -5.13 -12.10 5.09
N ARG A 60 -5.13 -11.32 6.18
CA ARG A 60 -5.87 -11.64 7.40
C ARG A 60 -7.22 -10.93 7.52
N SER A 61 -7.45 -9.86 6.75
CA SER A 61 -8.66 -9.06 6.85
C SER A 61 -9.91 -9.79 6.40
N ARG A 62 -10.91 -9.88 7.28
CA ARG A 62 -12.25 -10.39 6.95
C ARG A 62 -13.30 -9.29 6.77
N GLY A 63 -12.98 -8.05 7.17
CA GLY A 63 -13.86 -6.90 7.03
C GLY A 63 -13.49 -6.01 5.86
N ARG A 64 -14.49 -5.24 5.39
CA ARG A 64 -14.31 -4.26 4.31
C ARG A 64 -13.44 -3.06 4.72
N ALA A 65 -13.61 -2.56 5.95
CA ALA A 65 -12.90 -1.38 6.45
C ALA A 65 -11.36 -1.45 6.35
N PRO A 66 -10.67 -2.50 6.83
CA PRO A 66 -9.21 -2.58 6.72
C PRO A 66 -8.72 -2.67 5.27
N LEU A 67 -9.49 -3.28 4.36
CA LEU A 67 -9.14 -3.30 2.94
C LEU A 67 -9.27 -1.91 2.30
N LEU A 68 -10.30 -1.15 2.67
CA LEU A 68 -10.44 0.24 2.21
C LEU A 68 -9.32 1.13 2.76
N LEU A 69 -8.85 0.87 3.98
CA LEU A 69 -7.69 1.57 4.53
C LEU A 69 -6.42 1.27 3.73
N VAL A 70 -6.20 0.01 3.33
CA VAL A 70 -5.10 -0.37 2.41
C VAL A 70 -5.23 0.38 1.09
N VAL A 71 -6.41 0.40 0.47
CA VAL A 71 -6.65 1.13 -0.78
C VAL A 71 -6.30 2.62 -0.63
N ALA A 72 -6.76 3.25 0.45
CA ALA A 72 -6.49 4.66 0.71
C ALA A 72 -4.99 4.93 0.91
N PHE A 73 -4.32 4.11 1.72
CA PHE A 73 -2.89 4.21 1.99
C PHE A 73 -2.05 4.06 0.71
N GLU A 74 -2.25 2.98 -0.06
CA GLU A 74 -1.51 2.75 -1.30
C GLU A 74 -1.77 3.83 -2.34
N THR A 75 -3.01 4.30 -2.45
CA THR A 75 -3.36 5.41 -3.35
C THR A 75 -2.59 6.68 -2.96
N LEU A 76 -2.52 7.00 -1.67
CA LEU A 76 -1.74 8.14 -1.18
C LEU A 76 -0.25 8.01 -1.54
N VAL A 77 0.32 6.82 -1.36
CA VAL A 77 1.74 6.53 -1.66
C VAL A 77 2.03 6.65 -3.16
N VAL A 78 1.10 6.24 -4.03
CA VAL A 78 1.21 6.44 -5.49
C VAL A 78 1.09 7.91 -5.85
N LEU A 79 0.13 8.64 -5.27
CA LEU A 79 -0.05 10.07 -5.53
C LEU A 79 1.15 10.90 -5.07
N MET A 80 1.72 10.57 -3.91
CA MET A 80 2.92 11.22 -3.39
C MET A 80 4.09 11.10 -4.37
N TYR A 81 4.29 9.93 -4.97
CA TYR A 81 5.34 9.72 -5.96
C TYR A 81 5.20 10.62 -7.18
N VAL A 82 3.98 10.76 -7.70
CA VAL A 82 3.71 11.67 -8.84
C VAL A 82 3.88 13.13 -8.42
N ALA A 83 3.45 13.50 -7.21
CA ALA A 83 3.57 14.87 -6.70
C ALA A 83 5.03 15.33 -6.59
N VAL A 84 5.93 14.44 -6.15
CA VAL A 84 7.36 14.75 -6.01
C VAL A 84 8.18 14.52 -7.27
N ALA A 85 7.60 13.93 -8.34
CA ALA A 85 8.34 13.61 -9.55
C ALA A 85 9.00 14.84 -10.20
N SER A 86 8.35 16.01 -10.14
CA SER A 86 8.87 17.25 -10.73
C SER A 86 10.14 17.80 -10.06
N VAL A 87 10.45 17.36 -8.84
CA VAL A 87 11.61 17.79 -8.05
C VAL A 87 12.68 16.70 -7.92
N ARG A 88 12.62 15.64 -8.74
CA ARG A 88 13.59 14.54 -8.78
C ARG A 88 14.25 14.44 -10.14
N ILE A 89 15.51 13.99 -10.15
CA ILE A 89 16.27 13.71 -11.37
C ILE A 89 16.76 12.25 -11.34
N PRO A 90 16.31 11.39 -12.28
CA PRO A 90 15.25 11.66 -13.27
C PRO A 90 13.87 11.78 -12.60
N ALA A 91 12.90 12.42 -13.28
CA ALA A 91 11.56 12.61 -12.73
C ALA A 91 10.84 11.27 -12.45
N TYR A 92 11.08 10.27 -13.29
CA TYR A 92 10.66 8.90 -13.12
C TYR A 92 11.83 7.97 -13.37
N GLU A 93 12.00 6.99 -12.49
CA GLU A 93 13.02 5.95 -12.60
C GLU A 93 12.40 4.56 -12.50
N VAL A 94 13.12 3.57 -13.01
CA VAL A 94 12.59 2.24 -13.29
C VAL A 94 12.10 1.52 -12.03
N TRP A 95 12.80 1.67 -10.90
CA TRP A 95 12.48 1.00 -9.64
C TRP A 95 11.29 1.65 -8.96
N GLY A 96 11.22 2.98 -8.94
CA GLY A 96 10.08 3.74 -8.45
C GLY A 96 8.82 3.42 -9.24
N VAL A 97 8.90 3.42 -10.58
CA VAL A 97 7.76 3.01 -11.42
C VAL A 97 7.38 1.55 -11.15
N SER A 98 8.35 0.65 -11.00
CA SER A 98 8.09 -0.77 -10.69
C SER A 98 7.36 -0.94 -9.36
N ILE A 99 7.77 -0.21 -8.32
CA ILE A 99 7.08 -0.15 -7.03
C ILE A 99 5.63 0.31 -7.24
N LYS A 100 5.38 1.37 -8.02
CA LYS A 100 4.02 1.87 -8.27
C LYS A 100 3.13 0.90 -9.03
N VAL A 101 3.70 0.14 -9.96
CA VAL A 101 2.95 -0.94 -10.62
C VAL A 101 2.53 -2.01 -9.61
N LEU A 102 3.41 -2.40 -8.70
CA LEU A 102 3.08 -3.37 -7.65
C LEU A 102 2.02 -2.81 -6.68
N GLU A 103 2.17 -1.57 -6.22
CA GLU A 103 1.18 -0.90 -5.35
C GLU A 103 -0.19 -0.79 -6.03
N LEU A 104 -0.24 -0.48 -7.33
CA LEU A 104 -1.50 -0.47 -8.10
C LEU A 104 -2.16 -1.85 -8.16
N VAL A 105 -1.38 -2.93 -8.27
CA VAL A 105 -1.91 -4.30 -8.18
C VAL A 105 -2.54 -4.54 -6.80
N VAL A 106 -1.90 -4.07 -5.72
CA VAL A 106 -2.45 -4.14 -4.36
C VAL A 106 -3.76 -3.36 -4.26
N VAL A 107 -3.81 -2.11 -4.75
CA VAL A 107 -5.02 -1.25 -4.77
C VAL A 107 -6.17 -1.96 -5.45
N VAL A 108 -5.97 -2.43 -6.68
CA VAL A 108 -7.04 -3.07 -7.47
C VAL A 108 -7.54 -4.34 -6.78
N ALA A 109 -6.63 -5.19 -6.32
CA ALA A 109 -7.00 -6.44 -5.66
C ALA A 109 -7.70 -6.20 -4.31
N ALA A 110 -7.25 -5.22 -3.52
CA ALA A 110 -7.89 -4.85 -2.26
C ALA A 110 -9.28 -4.25 -2.48
N LEU A 111 -9.47 -3.44 -3.53
CA LEU A 111 -10.77 -2.88 -3.91
C LEU A 111 -11.75 -3.98 -4.32
N VAL A 112 -11.32 -4.91 -5.17
CA VAL A 112 -12.13 -6.09 -5.57
C VAL A 112 -12.51 -6.91 -4.33
N LEU A 113 -11.56 -7.18 -3.43
CA LEU A 113 -11.85 -7.90 -2.19
C LEU A 113 -12.84 -7.13 -1.30
N ALA A 114 -12.73 -5.80 -1.22
CA ALA A 114 -13.62 -4.97 -0.44
C ALA A 114 -15.06 -4.96 -0.97
N THR A 115 -15.26 -5.08 -2.29
CA THR A 115 -16.60 -5.17 -2.89
C THR A 115 -17.31 -6.50 -2.65
N HIS A 116 -16.56 -7.56 -2.37
CA HIS A 116 -17.11 -8.90 -2.09
C HIS A 116 -17.41 -9.14 -0.61
N LEU A 117 -17.10 -8.19 0.28
CA LEU A 117 -17.38 -8.30 1.70
C LEU A 117 -18.59 -7.45 2.06
N GLU A 118 -19.58 -8.07 2.71
CA GLU A 118 -20.73 -7.33 3.25
C GLU A 118 -20.26 -6.30 4.28
N PRO A 119 -20.87 -5.10 4.31
CA PRO A 119 -20.64 -4.15 5.39
C PRO A 119 -20.97 -4.84 6.72
N VAL A 120 -20.08 -4.73 7.71
CA VAL A 120 -20.37 -5.19 9.06
C VAL A 120 -21.62 -4.45 9.54
N ARG A 121 -22.77 -5.13 9.57
CA ARG A 121 -24.01 -4.59 10.13
C ARG A 121 -23.77 -4.34 11.61
N THR A 122 -23.57 -3.07 11.97
CA THR A 122 -23.45 -2.64 13.37
C THR A 122 -24.74 -3.05 14.09
N GLY A 123 -24.63 -3.81 15.18
CA GLY A 123 -25.75 -4.46 15.88
C GLY A 123 -26.80 -3.54 16.52
N ALA A 124 -26.85 -2.26 16.17
CA ALA A 124 -27.78 -1.28 16.71
C ALA A 124 -29.26 -1.54 16.31
N GLU A 125 -29.51 -2.32 15.25
CA GLU A 125 -30.87 -2.66 14.81
C GLU A 125 -31.49 -3.86 15.55
N ARG A 126 -30.74 -4.61 16.38
CA ARG A 126 -31.26 -5.82 17.04
C ARG A 126 -32.04 -5.60 18.34
N HIS A 127 -32.14 -4.37 18.86
CA HIS A 127 -32.78 -4.11 20.16
C HIS A 127 -34.11 -3.35 20.11
N VAL A 128 -34.66 -3.06 18.93
CA VAL A 128 -35.93 -2.33 18.80
C VAL A 128 -37.14 -3.27 18.59
N GLY A 129 -36.93 -4.58 18.43
CA GLY A 129 -37.97 -5.52 17.94
C GLY A 129 -38.71 -6.40 18.96
N HIS A 130 -38.42 -6.33 20.26
CA HIS A 130 -39.03 -7.25 21.25
C HIS A 130 -39.58 -6.51 22.48
N GLY A 131 -40.51 -5.59 22.26
CA GLY A 131 -41.19 -4.90 23.34
C GLY A 131 -42.51 -4.27 22.90
N LEU A 132 -43.42 -5.07 22.35
CA LEU A 132 -44.86 -4.81 22.30
C LEU A 132 -45.62 -6.12 22.47
#